data_AF-A0A327K3Z9-F1
#
_entry.id   AF-A0A327K3Z9-F1
#
_cell.length_a   1.000
_cell.length_b   1.000
_cell.length_c   1.000
_cell.angle_alpha   90.00
_cell.angle_beta   90.00
_cell.angle_gamma   90.00
#
_symmetry.space_group_name_H-M   'P 1'
#
loop_
_entity.id
_entity.type
_entity.pdbx_description
1 polymer ?
#
loop_
_entity_poly.entity_id
_entity_poly.type
_entity_poly.pdbx_seq_one_letter_code
_entity_poly.pdbx_strand_id
1 'polypeptide(L)'
;MKALAASARRRTGFHINTVGTIGAAIVLFWIVIAICAPLLVPYPVGKIVDFDFFGPMSQKFWLGTDYLGRDILSRILMGARYTVGIA
;
A
#
# COMPACT_ATOMS: atom_id res chain seq x y z
N MET A 1 22.35 1.40 -56.01
CA MET A 1 22.70 1.92 -54.68
C MET A 1 21.76 3.05 -54.30
N LYS A 2 20.69 2.78 -53.52
CA LYS A 2 20.00 3.78 -52.69
C LYS A 2 19.57 3.09 -51.39
N ALA A 3 20.49 3.13 -50.45
CA ALA A 3 20.23 2.98 -49.02
C ALA A 3 19.45 4.26 -48.58
N LEU A 4 18.61 4.33 -47.55
CA LEU A 4 18.48 3.63 -46.28
C LEU A 4 17.02 3.68 -45.84
N ALA A 5 16.61 2.67 -45.07
CA ALA A 5 15.36 2.60 -44.34
C ALA A 5 15.14 3.86 -43.49
N ALA A 6 14.01 4.54 -43.69
CA ALA A 6 13.54 5.56 -42.78
C ALA A 6 12.99 4.87 -41.52
N SER A 7 13.89 4.71 -40.54
CA SER A 7 13.64 4.28 -39.17
C SER A 7 12.31 4.85 -38.63
N ALA A 8 11.35 3.97 -38.38
CA ALA A 8 10.11 4.24 -37.68
C ALA A 8 10.41 4.73 -36.25
N ARG A 9 10.60 6.04 -36.07
CA ARG A 9 10.71 6.63 -34.73
C ARG A 9 9.30 6.82 -34.18
N ARG A 10 8.69 5.74 -33.67
CA ARG A 10 7.53 5.85 -32.76
C ARG A 10 8.00 6.66 -31.55
N ARG A 11 7.69 7.96 -31.52
CA ARG A 11 7.77 8.73 -30.28
C ARG A 11 6.74 8.12 -29.34
N THR A 12 7.18 7.33 -28.38
CA THR A 12 6.36 6.98 -27.22
C THR A 12 6.22 8.23 -26.35
N GLY A 13 5.36 9.15 -26.79
CA GLY A 13 5.02 10.37 -26.06
C GLY A 13 3.96 10.05 -25.01
N PHE A 14 4.33 9.32 -23.95
CA PHE A 14 3.41 9.09 -22.84
C PHE A 14 3.48 10.30 -21.92
N HIS A 15 2.66 11.31 -22.20
CA HIS A 15 2.47 12.44 -21.29
C HIS A 15 1.53 12.00 -20.17
N ILE A 16 2.08 11.72 -19.00
CA ILE A 16 1.30 11.40 -17.80
C ILE A 16 0.66 12.70 -17.32
N ASN A 17 -0.67 12.75 -17.28
CA ASN A 17 -1.40 13.87 -16.72
C ASN A 17 -1.37 13.84 -15.18
N THR A 18 -1.74 14.94 -14.52
CA THR A 18 -1.70 15.06 -13.06
C THR A 18 -2.49 13.94 -12.36
N VAL A 19 -3.62 13.53 -12.94
CA VAL A 19 -4.45 12.44 -12.41
C VAL A 19 -3.68 11.11 -12.42
N GLY A 20 -3.01 10.79 -13.52
CA GLY A 20 -2.17 9.60 -13.66
C GLY A 20 -1.00 9.61 -12.67
N THR A 21 -0.38 10.77 -12.46
CA THR A 21 0.69 10.93 -11.46
C THR A 21 0.19 10.69 -10.04
N ILE A 22 -0.97 11.24 -9.67
CA ILE A 22 -1.57 11.03 -8.35
C ILE A 22 -1.92 9.55 -8.14
N GLY A 23 -2.55 8.91 -9.13
CA GLY A 23 -2.87 7.49 -9.09
C GLY A 23 -1.62 6.62 -8.91
N ALA A 24 -0.58 6.88 -9.71
CA ALA A 24 0.70 6.18 -9.60
C ALA A 24 1.35 6.40 -8.22
N ALA A 25 1.27 7.61 -7.66
CA ALA A 25 1.81 7.91 -6.33
C ALA A 25 1.08 7.13 -5.22
N ILE A 26 -0.26 7.02 -5.28
CA ILE A 26 -1.06 6.25 -4.31
C ILE A 26 -0.71 4.76 -4.39
N VAL A 27 -0.62 4.20 -5.59
CA VAL A 27 -0.24 2.80 -5.79
C VAL A 27 1.18 2.55 -5.26
N LEU A 28 2.12 3.42 -5.62
CA LEU A 28 3.50 3.31 -5.15
C LEU A 28 3.60 3.40 -3.62
N PHE A 29 2.84 4.30 -2.99
CA PHE A 29 2.75 4.40 -1.54
C PHE A 29 2.32 3.07 -0.91
N TRP A 30 1.24 2.45 -1.41
CA TRP A 30 0.76 1.17 -0.87
C TRP A 30 1.70 -0.01 -1.16
N ILE A 31 2.40 -0.01 -2.29
CA ILE A 31 3.46 -1.00 -2.57
C ILE A 31 4.58 -0.90 -1.53
N VAL A 32 5.05 0.33 -1.24
CA VAL A 32 6.09 0.56 -0.23
C VAL A 32 5.60 0.10 1.14
N ILE A 33 4.37 0.44 1.52
CA ILE A 33 3.76 0.00 2.78
C ILE A 33 3.68 -1.53 2.84
N ALA A 34 3.23 -2.21 1.77
CA ALA A 34 3.14 -3.66 1.74
C ALA A 34 4.52 -4.33 1.94
N ILE A 35 5.57 -3.83 1.28
CA ILE A 35 6.93 -4.36 1.43
C ILE A 35 7.43 -4.14 2.87
N CYS A 36 7.24 -2.94 3.41
CA CYS A 36 7.76 -2.55 4.71
C CYS A 36 6.86 -2.95 5.90
N ALA A 37 5.64 -3.42 5.68
CA ALA A 37 4.65 -3.71 6.72
C ALA A 37 5.18 -4.55 7.89
N PRO A 38 5.97 -5.64 7.68
CA PRO A 38 6.49 -6.45 8.79
C PRO A 38 7.40 -5.69 9.76
N LEU A 39 8.01 -4.59 9.30
CA LEU A 39 8.87 -3.72 10.11
C LEU A 39 8.08 -2.56 10.74
N LEU A 40 6.90 -2.22 10.20
CA LEU A 40 6.09 -1.09 10.61
C LEU A 40 5.00 -1.45 11.63
N VAL A 41 4.55 -2.71 11.66
CA VAL A 41 3.45 -3.12 12.54
C VAL A 41 3.84 -3.02 14.03
N PRO A 42 3.08 -2.28 14.85
CA PRO A 42 3.34 -2.20 16.28
C PRO A 42 3.08 -3.52 17.02
N TYR A 43 2.15 -4.35 16.52
CA TYR A 43 1.74 -5.59 17.17
C TYR A 43 1.61 -6.76 16.18
N PRO A 44 1.81 -8.01 16.65
CA PRO A 44 1.53 -9.19 15.83
C PRO A 44 0.04 -9.28 15.47
N VAL A 45 -0.27 -9.42 14.17
CA VAL A 45 -1.62 -9.37 13.57
C VAL A 45 -2.65 -10.29 14.22
N GLY A 46 -2.21 -11.45 14.73
CA GLY A 46 -3.06 -12.47 15.35
C GLY A 46 -3.16 -12.39 16.87
N LYS A 47 -2.40 -11.49 17.51
CA LYS A 47 -2.32 -11.42 18.96
C LYS A 47 -3.43 -10.53 19.51
N ILE A 48 -4.12 -11.01 20.54
CA ILE A 48 -5.01 -10.19 21.37
C ILE A 48 -4.11 -9.31 22.25
N VAL A 49 -4.21 -7.99 22.06
CA VAL A 49 -3.33 -6.99 22.68
C VAL A 49 -4.06 -6.07 23.64
N ASP A 50 -5.39 -6.12 23.61
CA ASP A 50 -6.28 -5.40 24.50
C ASP A 50 -7.43 -6.30 24.95
N PHE A 51 -7.98 -6.03 26.13
CA PHE A 51 -9.18 -6.68 26.66
C PHE A 51 -10.42 -5.77 26.57
N ASP A 52 -10.23 -4.51 26.15
CA ASP A 52 -11.32 -3.64 25.75
C ASP A 52 -11.72 -3.96 24.30
N PHE A 53 -12.85 -4.65 24.14
CA PHE A 53 -13.38 -5.01 22.84
C PHE A 53 -13.89 -3.76 22.12
N PHE A 54 -13.44 -3.52 20.89
CA PHE A 54 -13.65 -2.23 20.23
C PHE A 54 -13.05 -1.05 21.00
N GLY A 55 -11.87 -1.27 21.58
CA GLY A 55 -11.10 -0.24 22.26
C GLY A 55 -10.89 0.97 21.34
N PRO A 56 -11.05 2.19 21.87
CA PRO A 56 -11.02 3.41 21.07
C PRO A 56 -9.61 3.70 20.51
N MET A 57 -9.56 4.65 19.58
CA MET A 57 -8.28 5.21 19.13
C MET A 57 -7.51 5.81 20.30
N SER A 58 -6.25 5.43 20.42
CA SER A 58 -5.36 5.87 21.49
C SER A 58 -3.90 5.93 21.03
N GLN A 59 -3.01 6.49 21.86
CA GLN A 59 -1.57 6.49 21.57
C GLN A 59 -0.99 5.07 21.46
N LYS A 60 -1.59 4.10 22.15
CA LYS A 60 -1.19 2.69 22.12
C LYS A 60 -1.76 1.95 20.92
N PHE A 61 -2.98 2.29 20.50
CA PHE A 61 -3.71 1.70 19.37
C PHE A 61 -4.23 2.83 18.47
N TRP A 62 -3.43 3.23 17.48
CA TRP A 62 -3.70 4.45 16.70
C TRP A 62 -5.04 4.41 15.97
N LEU A 63 -5.49 3.22 15.57
CA LEU A 63 -6.79 3.00 14.93
C LEU A 63 -7.76 2.19 15.81
N GLY A 64 -7.45 2.04 17.10
CA GLY A 64 -8.21 1.21 18.02
C GLY A 64 -8.03 -0.29 17.81
N THR A 65 -8.88 -1.07 18.48
CA THR A 65 -8.88 -2.54 18.41
C THR A 65 -10.16 -3.09 17.78
N ASP A 66 -10.07 -4.29 17.22
CA ASP A 66 -11.23 -5.00 16.68
C ASP A 66 -12.04 -5.72 17.79
N TYR A 67 -13.08 -6.44 17.39
CA TYR A 67 -13.95 -7.21 18.28
C TYR A 67 -13.23 -8.31 19.08
N LEU A 68 -12.00 -8.69 18.71
CA LEU A 68 -11.18 -9.64 19.48
C LEU A 68 -10.09 -8.93 20.32
N GLY A 69 -10.05 -7.60 20.32
CA GLY A 69 -8.99 -6.85 20.99
C GLY A 69 -7.65 -6.88 20.24
N ARG A 70 -7.66 -7.08 18.92
CA ARG A 70 -6.45 -7.01 18.06
C ARG A 70 -6.28 -5.61 17.49
N ASP A 71 -5.03 -5.16 17.36
CA ASP A 71 -4.73 -3.84 16.81
C ASP A 71 -5.12 -3.71 15.32
N ILE A 72 -5.99 -2.74 15.01
CA ILE A 72 -6.52 -2.52 13.65
C ILE A 72 -5.43 -2.01 12.70
N LEU A 73 -4.53 -1.14 13.16
CA LEU A 73 -3.46 -0.59 12.34
C LEU A 73 -2.55 -1.69 11.81
N SER A 74 -2.09 -2.59 12.69
CA SER A 74 -1.24 -3.72 12.32
C SER A 74 -1.92 -4.62 11.28
N ARG A 75 -3.25 -4.82 11.41
CA ARG A 75 -4.04 -5.61 10.47
C ARG A 75 -4.16 -4.95 9.10
N ILE A 76 -4.35 -3.64 9.03
CA ILE A 76 -4.42 -2.90 7.76
C ILE A 76 -3.08 -2.93 7.05
N LEU A 77 -1.98 -2.62 7.75
CA LEU A 77 -0.63 -2.60 7.15
C LEU A 77 -0.25 -3.99 6.61
N MET A 78 -0.50 -5.05 7.38
CA MET A 78 -0.24 -6.41 6.91
C MET A 78 -1.26 -6.87 5.86
N GLY A 79 -2.50 -6.40 5.92
CA GLY A 79 -3.54 -6.63 4.92
C GLY A 79 -3.14 -6.12 3.53
N ALA A 80 -2.46 -4.97 3.46
CA ALA A 80 -1.96 -4.41 2.21
C ALA A 80 -1.07 -5.38 1.42
N ARG A 81 -0.32 -6.28 2.09
CA ARG A 81 0.49 -7.31 1.43
C ARG A 81 -0.32 -8.31 0.62
N TYR A 82 -1.54 -8.59 1.05
CA TYR A 82 -2.41 -9.57 0.41
C TYR A 82 -3.27 -8.95 -0.69
N THR A 83 -3.55 -7.65 -0.62
CA THR A 83 -4.48 -6.98 -1.55
C THR A 83 -3.77 -6.22 -2.68
N VAL A 84 -2.61 -5.60 -2.43
CA VAL A 84 -1.92 -4.76 -3.42
C VAL A 84 -1.46 -5.56 -4.65
N GLY A 85 -1.16 -6.85 -4.50
CA GLY A 85 -0.79 -7.72 -5.63
C GLY A 85 -1.99 -8.24 -6.45
N ILE A 86 -3.22 -8.03 -5.98
CA ILE A 86 -4.46 -8.50 -6.65
C ILE A 86 -5.12 -7.37 -7.45
N ALA A 87 -4.95 -6.12 -7.00
CA ALA A 87 -5.61 -4.93 -7.56
C ALA A 87 -5.13 -4.57 -8.98
#